data_AF-A0A842MV68-F1
#
_entry.id   AF-A0A842MV68-F1
#
_cell.length_a   1.000
_cell.length_b   1.000
_cell.length_c   1.000
_cell.angle_alpha   90.00
_cell.angle_beta   90.00
_cell.angle_gamma   90.00
#
_symmetry.space_group_name_H-M   'P 1'
#
loop_
_entity.id
_entity.type
_entity.pdbx_description
1 polymer ?
#
loop_
_entity_poly.entity_id
_entity_poly.type
_entity_poly.pdbx_seq_one_letter_code
_entity_poly.pdbx_strand_id
1 'polypeptide(L)'
;MLKVVRVHVLAEDHLGSRVAVYCLRDSGEVNSGKIVEILDSIESYFFGDCTLAVAIPYHLMHLTAIISRLACRIYVIDAEGKVWIHT
;
A
#
# COMPACT_ATOMS: atom_id res chain seq x y z
N MET A 1 -15.73 -5.97 17.18
CA MET A 1 -14.48 -6.57 16.66
C MET A 1 -13.96 -5.64 15.58
N LEU A 2 -12.91 -4.85 15.85
CA LEU A 2 -12.33 -3.96 14.83
C LEU A 2 -11.80 -4.84 13.70
N LYS A 3 -12.27 -4.65 12.47
CA LYS A 3 -11.67 -5.30 11.31
C LYS A 3 -10.20 -4.87 11.28
N VAL A 4 -9.28 -5.81 11.43
CA VAL A 4 -7.86 -5.54 11.26
C VAL A 4 -7.65 -5.20 9.79
N VAL A 5 -7.61 -3.90 9.51
CA VAL A 5 -7.30 -3.39 8.18
C VAL A 5 -5.82 -3.66 7.93
N ARG A 6 -5.54 -4.49 6.91
CA ARG A 6 -4.19 -4.91 6.52
C ARG A 6 -3.59 -3.90 5.56
N VAL A 7 -2.27 -3.88 5.44
CA VAL A 7 -1.62 -3.17 4.33
C VAL A 7 -1.68 -4.05 3.10
N HIS A 8 -2.22 -3.52 2.00
CA HIS A 8 -2.27 -4.19 0.71
C HIS A 8 -1.42 -3.43 -0.29
N VAL A 9 -0.56 -4.14 -1.02
CA VAL A 9 0.14 -3.60 -2.18
C VAL A 9 -0.58 -4.12 -3.42
N LEU A 10 -0.86 -3.19 -4.33
CA LEU A 10 -1.57 -3.40 -5.57
C LEU A 10 -0.63 -3.05 -6.73
N ALA A 11 -0.62 -3.88 -7.76
CA ALA A 11 -0.09 -3.51 -9.08
C ALA A 11 -1.23 -2.91 -9.90
N GLU A 12 -1.02 -1.70 -10.41
CA GLU A 12 -1.94 -0.94 -11.25
C GLU A 12 -1.39 -0.84 -12.67
N ASP A 13 -2.10 -1.41 -13.64
CA ASP A 13 -1.74 -1.31 -15.05
C ASP A 13 -2.14 0.06 -15.65
N HIS A 14 -1.73 0.31 -16.89
CA HIS A 14 -2.05 1.55 -17.61
C HIS A 14 -3.55 1.73 -17.94
N LEU A 15 -4.37 0.68 -17.78
CA LEU A 15 -5.82 0.71 -17.96
C LEU A 15 -6.57 0.93 -16.63
N GLY A 16 -5.86 1.00 -15.52
CA GLY A 16 -6.40 1.18 -14.17
C GLY A 16 -6.90 -0.10 -13.51
N SER A 17 -6.61 -1.28 -14.07
CA SER A 17 -6.85 -2.56 -13.39
C SER A 17 -5.92 -2.69 -12.21
N ARG A 18 -6.44 -3.19 -11.07
CA ARG A 18 -5.67 -3.35 -9.84
C ARG A 18 -5.68 -4.79 -9.39
N VAL A 19 -4.49 -5.36 -9.25
CA VAL A 19 -4.30 -6.73 -8.74
C VAL A 19 -3.56 -6.65 -7.40
N ALA A 20 -4.09 -7.31 -6.37
CA ALA A 20 -3.39 -7.40 -5.10
C ALA A 20 -2.18 -8.33 -5.23
N VAL A 21 -0.99 -7.79 -5.03
CA VAL A 21 0.28 -8.51 -5.19
C VAL A 21 0.93 -8.85 -3.86
N TYR A 22 0.59 -8.11 -2.79
CA TYR A 22 1.11 -8.38 -1.46
C TYR A 22 0.16 -7.92 -0.35
N CYS A 23 0.24 -8.57 0.81
CA CYS A 23 -0.60 -8.25 1.97
C CYS A 23 0.19 -8.42 3.28
N LEU A 24 0.46 -7.32 3.98
CA LEU A 24 1.06 -7.35 5.31
C LEU A 24 -0.05 -7.57 6.33
N ARG A 25 -0.01 -8.73 6.99
CA ARG A 25 -1.06 -9.17 7.91
C ARG A 25 -0.91 -8.64 9.33
N ASP A 26 0.31 -8.31 9.75
CA ASP A 26 0.61 -7.92 11.12
C ASP A 26 1.02 -6.45 11.19
N SER A 27 0.12 -5.61 11.70
CA SER A 27 0.35 -4.16 11.84
C SER A 27 1.45 -3.84 12.86
N GLY A 28 1.75 -4.77 13.78
CA GLY A 28 2.80 -4.58 14.79
C GLY A 28 4.22 -4.55 14.23
N GLU A 29 4.42 -5.10 13.02
CA GLU A 29 5.72 -5.16 12.36
C GLU A 29 5.86 -4.19 11.18
N VAL A 30 4.81 -3.42 10.86
CA VAL A 30 4.85 -2.49 9.73
C VAL A 30 5.58 -1.21 10.16
N ASN A 31 6.85 -1.14 9.79
CA ASN A 31 7.64 0.08 9.89
C ASN A 31 8.06 0.58 8.50
N SER A 32 8.63 1.79 8.45
CA SER A 32 9.08 2.43 7.22
C SER A 32 10.07 1.58 6.42
N GLY A 33 11.04 0.94 7.08
CA GLY A 33 12.05 0.10 6.43
C GLY A 33 11.44 -1.12 5.74
N LYS A 34 10.59 -1.87 6.44
CA LYS A 34 9.93 -3.06 5.90
C LYS A 34 9.01 -2.74 4.73
N ILE A 35 8.29 -1.61 4.80
CA ILE A 35 7.45 -1.15 3.69
C ILE A 35 8.29 -0.82 2.45
N VAL A 36 9.39 -0.09 2.62
CA VAL A 36 10.27 0.27 1.49
C VAL A 36 10.84 -0.99 0.84
N GLU A 37 11.38 -1.91 1.65
CA GLU A 37 11.94 -3.16 1.14
C GLU A 37 10.93 -3.97 0.31
N ILE A 38 9.68 -4.07 0.79
CA ILE A 38 8.61 -4.77 0.09
C ILE A 38 8.25 -4.05 -1.22
N LEU A 39 8.09 -2.73 -1.18
CA LEU A 39 7.71 -1.96 -2.36
C LEU A 39 8.81 -1.99 -3.43
N ASP A 40 10.08 -1.80 -3.05
CA ASP A 40 11.22 -1.89 -3.96
C ASP A 40 11.34 -3.28 -4.60
N SER A 41 11.12 -4.34 -3.81
CA SER A 41 11.18 -5.72 -4.29
C SER A 41 10.06 -6.01 -5.30
N ILE A 42 8.86 -5.49 -5.04
CA ILE A 42 7.71 -5.64 -5.93
C ILE A 42 7.91 -4.81 -7.20
N GLU A 43 8.32 -3.55 -7.09
CA GLU A 43 8.60 -2.67 -8.23
C GLU A 43 9.66 -3.30 -9.16
N SER A 44 10.73 -3.84 -8.58
CA SER A 44 11.78 -4.53 -9.32
C SER A 44 11.27 -5.77 -10.08
N TYR A 45 10.24 -6.45 -9.55
CA TYR A 45 9.66 -7.63 -10.18
C TYR A 45 8.71 -7.27 -11.35
N PHE A 46 7.94 -6.19 -11.22
CA PHE A 46 6.94 -5.77 -12.22
C PHE A 46 7.48 -4.77 -13.26
N PHE A 47 8.80 -4.54 -13.27
CA PHE A 47 9.54 -3.53 -14.02
C PHE A 47 8.86 -3.00 -15.30
N GLY A 48 8.28 -1.80 -15.23
CA GLY A 48 7.77 -1.06 -16.38
C GLY A 48 6.34 -1.41 -16.86
N ASP A 49 5.76 -2.52 -16.40
CA ASP A 49 4.43 -2.95 -16.84
C ASP A 49 3.30 -2.37 -15.97
N CYS A 50 3.58 -2.13 -14.69
CA CYS A 50 2.62 -1.66 -13.70
C CYS A 50 3.23 -0.59 -12.77
N THR A 51 2.37 0.27 -12.23
CA THR A 51 2.70 1.16 -11.11
C THR A 51 2.20 0.56 -9.80
N LEU A 52 2.77 0.95 -8.67
CA LEU A 52 2.32 0.46 -7.37
C LEU A 52 1.29 1.38 -6.74
N ALA A 53 0.23 0.81 -6.20
CA ALA A 53 -0.67 1.50 -5.27
C ALA A 53 -0.71 0.75 -3.95
N VAL A 54 -0.90 1.47 -2.85
CA VAL A 54 -0.86 0.87 -1.50
C VAL A 54 -2.10 1.25 -0.72
N ALA A 55 -2.80 0.28 -0.16
CA ALA A 55 -3.84 0.53 0.83
C ALA A 55 -3.29 0.32 2.23
N ILE A 56 -3.40 1.32 3.10
CA ILE A 56 -2.94 1.29 4.48
C ILE A 56 -4.09 1.61 5.45
N PRO A 57 -4.06 1.07 6.67
CA PRO A 57 -4.95 1.52 7.73
C PRO A 57 -4.59 2.94 8.21
N TYR A 58 -5.60 3.70 8.65
CA TYR A 58 -5.44 5.09 9.11
C TYR A 58 -4.36 5.29 10.19
N HIS A 59 -4.21 4.34 11.12
CA HIS A 59 -3.17 4.43 12.15
C HIS A 59 -1.73 4.40 11.61
N LEU A 60 -1.54 3.94 10.36
CA LEU A 60 -0.27 3.96 9.64
C LEU A 60 -0.12 5.16 8.69
N MET A 61 -1.02 6.16 8.76
CA MET A 61 -0.95 7.35 7.91
C MET A 61 0.38 8.11 8.01
N HIS A 62 1.11 7.98 9.12
CA HIS A 62 2.47 8.55 9.26
C HIS A 62 3.49 7.97 8.25
N LEU A 63 3.19 6.82 7.63
CA LEU A 63 4.02 6.19 6.58
C LEU A 63 3.70 6.70 5.17
N THR A 64 2.68 7.52 4.97
CA THR A 64 2.29 7.97 3.60
C THR A 64 3.42 8.71 2.90
N ALA A 65 4.20 9.52 3.63
CA ALA A 65 5.29 10.31 3.06
C ALA A 65 6.44 9.46 2.51
N ILE A 66 6.68 8.26 3.05
CA ILE A 66 7.69 7.35 2.51
C ILE A 66 7.11 6.49 1.39
N ILE A 67 5.85 6.07 1.52
CA ILE A 67 5.16 5.28 0.50
C ILE A 67 4.97 6.09 -0.78
N SER A 68 4.69 7.39 -0.71
CA SER A 68 4.45 8.24 -1.88
C SER A 68 5.67 8.41 -2.79
N ARG A 69 6.86 8.03 -2.31
CA ARG A 69 8.08 7.99 -3.12
C ARG A 69 8.13 6.79 -4.06
N LEU A 70 7.36 5.74 -3.76
CA LEU A 70 7.41 4.43 -4.43
C LEU A 70 6.06 4.01 -5.03
N ALA A 71 4.97 4.60 -4.58
CA ALA A 71 3.62 4.29 -5.01
C ALA A 71 2.94 5.49 -5.68
N CYS A 72 2.24 5.25 -6.78
CA CYS A 72 1.47 6.25 -7.52
C CYS A 72 0.19 6.67 -6.79
N ARG A 73 -0.29 5.86 -5.84
CA ARG A 73 -1.50 6.13 -5.07
C ARG A 73 -1.49 5.45 -3.73
N ILE A 74 -2.01 6.15 -2.72
CA ILE A 74 -2.17 5.61 -1.38
C ILE A 74 -3.64 5.67 -0.97
N TYR A 75 -4.22 4.54 -0.62
CA TYR A 75 -5.56 4.42 -0.07
C TYR A 75 -5.46 4.32 1.45
N VAL A 76 -6.00 5.30 2.17
CA VAL A 76 -6.06 5.28 3.63
C VAL A 76 -7.44 4.78 4.05
N ILE A 77 -7.47 3.67 4.76
CA ILE A 77 -8.70 2.99 5.18
C ILE A 77 -8.89 3.23 6.69
N ASP A 78 -10.02 3.83 7.06
CA ASP A 78 -10.34 4.05 8.47
C ASP A 78 -10.98 2.81 9.14
N ALA A 79 -11.27 2.93 10.44
CA ALA A 79 -11.85 1.84 11.22
C ALA A 79 -13.27 1.45 10.78
N GLU A 80 -13.99 2.34 10.08
CA GLU A 80 -15.33 2.09 9.52
C GLU A 80 -15.25 1.49 8.11
N GLY A 81 -14.05 1.41 7.53
CA GLY A 81 -13.81 0.93 6.17
C GLY A 81 -14.01 2.00 5.10
N LYS A 82 -14.13 3.29 5.48
CA LYS A 82 -14.13 4.37 4.49
C LYS A 82 -12.72 4.53 3.93
N VAL A 83 -12.66 4.81 2.64
CA VAL A 83 -11.41 4.92 1.88
C VAL A 83 -11.19 6.37 1.51
N TRP A 84 -10.02 6.89 1.90
CA TRP A 84 -9.52 8.20 1.51
C TRP A 84 -8.36 8.01 0.55
N ILE A 85 -8.29 8.83 -0.50
CA ILE A 85 -7.20 8.76 -1.47
C ILE A 85 -6.22 9.87 -1.15
N HIS A 86 -4.96 9.49 -0.91
CA HIS A 86 -3.85 10.41 -0.81
C HIS A 86 -3.05 10.32 -2.12
N THR A 87 -3.04 11.42 -2.86
CA THR A 87 -2.28 11.65 -4.08
C THR A 87 -1.03 12.46 -3.78
#